data_AF-A0A924EQM6-F1
#
_entry.id   AF-A0A924EQM6-F1
#
_cell.length_a   1.000
_cell.length_b   1.000
_cell.length_c   1.000
_cell.angle_alpha   90.00
_cell.angle_beta   90.00
_cell.angle_gamma   90.00
#
_symmetry.space_group_name_H-M   'P 1'
#
loop_
_entity.id
_entity.type
_entity.pdbx_description
1 polymer ?
#
loop_
_entity_poly.entity_id
_entity_poly.type
_entity_poly.pdbx_seq_one_letter_code
_entity_poly.pdbx_strand_id
1 'polypeptide(L)'
;MLNENIYYVDERILKRIDLDFELIEKKDWFKLYQNKAEKSFWRLDEWDKYQIQMFVKLKSAENWTEFNDQHLRIEFLKECRGLSNEKCKWKDCSKKALNNLVFCELHAYIEMGVRK
;
A
#
# COMPACT_ATOMS: atom_id res chain seq x y z
N MET A 1 -3.38 8.72 15.22
CA MET A 1 -2.05 8.45 14.64
C MET A 1 -2.22 7.34 13.62
N LEU A 2 -1.46 7.34 12.52
CA LEU A 2 -1.42 6.19 11.61
C LEU A 2 -0.50 5.12 12.25
N ASN A 3 -0.99 3.90 12.38
CA ASN A 3 -0.33 2.81 13.12
C ASN A 3 0.28 1.72 12.21
N GLU A 4 -0.11 1.70 10.93
CA GLU A 4 0.40 0.78 9.92
C GLU A 4 1.46 1.46 9.06
N ASN A 5 2.18 0.70 8.25
CA ASN A 5 3.19 1.25 7.33
C ASN A 5 2.62 1.58 5.95
N ILE A 6 1.34 1.27 5.69
CA ILE A 6 0.71 1.46 4.39
C ILE A 6 -0.80 1.60 4.51
N TYR A 7 -1.40 2.43 3.65
CA TYR A 7 -2.84 2.68 3.61
C TYR A 7 -3.36 2.81 2.19
N TYR A 8 -4.58 2.28 1.95
CA TYR A 8 -5.43 2.74 0.86
C TYR A 8 -5.87 4.17 1.12
N VAL A 9 -5.70 5.05 0.15
CA VAL A 9 -6.07 6.45 0.32
C VAL A 9 -7.55 6.62 0.02
N ASP A 10 -8.31 6.85 1.09
CA ASP A 10 -9.70 7.29 1.08
C ASP A 10 -9.80 8.70 1.68
N GLU A 11 -11.01 9.28 1.71
CA GLU A 11 -11.23 10.62 2.29
C GLU A 11 -10.76 10.76 3.74
N ARG A 12 -10.82 9.67 4.52
CA ARG A 12 -10.39 9.68 5.92
C ARG A 12 -8.86 9.74 6.01
N ILE A 13 -8.16 8.99 5.16
CA ILE A 13 -6.70 9.05 5.08
C ILE A 13 -6.23 10.40 4.56
N LEU A 14 -6.87 10.96 3.53
CA LEU A 14 -6.56 12.31 3.03
C LEU A 14 -6.68 13.36 4.13
N LYS A 15 -7.79 13.37 4.89
CA LYS A 15 -7.97 14.27 6.04
C LYS A 15 -6.86 14.11 7.07
N ARG A 16 -6.40 12.87 7.32
CA ARG A 16 -5.28 12.61 8.24
C ARG A 16 -3.96 13.15 7.70
N ILE A 17 -3.70 12.99 6.40
CA ILE A 17 -2.51 13.54 5.74
C ILE A 17 -2.49 15.06 5.92
N ASP A 18 -3.59 15.75 5.61
CA ASP A 18 -3.67 17.21 5.71
C ASP A 18 -3.46 17.72 7.15
N LEU A 19 -3.99 17.01 8.15
CA LEU A 19 -3.88 17.39 9.55
C LEU A 19 -2.49 17.12 10.12
N ASP A 20 -1.93 15.93 9.90
CA ASP A 20 -0.78 15.43 10.65
C ASP A 20 0.54 15.47 9.88
N PHE A 21 0.52 15.74 8.58
CA PHE A 21 1.69 15.70 7.72
C PHE A 21 1.94 17.02 7.03
N GLU A 22 3.20 17.27 6.74
CA GLU A 22 3.67 18.41 5.95
C GLU A 22 4.22 17.89 4.63
N LEU A 23 3.80 18.52 3.53
CA LEU A 23 4.32 18.20 2.21
C LEU A 23 5.74 18.76 2.08
N ILE A 24 6.71 17.89 1.79
CA ILE A 24 8.12 18.27 1.64
C ILE A 24 8.46 18.48 0.17
N GLU A 25 8.05 17.55 -0.70
CA GLU A 25 8.43 17.57 -2.11
C GLU A 25 7.35 16.90 -2.97
N LYS A 26 7.21 17.35 -4.22
CA LYS A 26 6.47 16.63 -5.27
C LYS A 26 7.46 16.28 -6.37
N LYS A 27 7.49 15.01 -6.78
CA LYS A 27 8.39 14.53 -7.82
C LYS A 27 7.80 13.33 -8.53
N ASP A 28 7.89 13.33 -9.86
CA ASP A 28 7.32 12.31 -10.74
C ASP A 28 5.83 12.05 -10.44
N TRP A 29 5.49 10.82 -10.09
CA TRP A 29 4.13 10.37 -9.76
C TRP A 29 3.89 10.29 -8.25
N PHE A 30 4.67 11.01 -7.45
CA PHE A 30 4.63 10.89 -6.00
C PHE A 30 4.77 12.23 -5.27
N LYS A 31 4.30 12.23 -4.02
CA LYS A 31 4.48 13.32 -3.06
C LYS A 31 5.15 12.79 -1.80
N LEU A 32 6.21 13.45 -1.36
CA LEU A 32 6.89 13.17 -0.11
C LEU A 32 6.29 14.01 1.00
N TYR A 33 5.87 13.34 2.06
CA TYR A 33 5.33 13.94 3.27
C TYR A 33 6.22 13.60 4.47
N GLN A 34 6.26 14.51 5.45
CA GLN A 34 6.83 14.24 6.76
C GLN A 34 5.75 14.36 7.84
N ASN A 35 5.69 13.41 8.76
CA ASN A 35 4.82 13.51 9.92
C ASN A 35 5.28 14.65 10.84
N LYS A 36 4.36 15.53 11.24
CA LYS A 36 4.68 16.71 12.06
C LYS A 36 5.23 16.35 13.44
N ALA A 37 4.75 15.26 14.05
CA ALA A 37 5.07 14.84 15.40
C ALA A 37 6.30 13.91 15.46
N GLU A 38 6.27 12.78 14.75
CA GLU A 38 7.32 11.75 14.83
C GLU A 38 8.42 11.88 13.76
N LYS A 39 8.31 12.89 12.88
CA LYS A 39 9.28 13.18 11.80
C LYS A 39 9.54 12.04 10.81
N SER A 40 8.68 11.03 10.79
CA SER A 40 8.72 9.94 9.81
C SER A 40 8.37 10.43 8.41
N PHE A 41 8.95 9.79 7.39
CA PHE A 41 8.73 10.11 5.99
C PHE A 41 7.73 9.16 5.34
N TRP A 42 6.91 9.69 4.45
CA TRP A 42 5.85 8.96 3.79
C TRP A 42 5.71 9.38 2.34
N ARG A 43 5.43 8.42 1.47
CA ARG A 43 5.16 8.64 0.06
C ARG A 43 3.67 8.47 -0.23
N LEU A 44 3.09 9.47 -0.86
CA LEU A 44 1.74 9.42 -1.42
C LEU A 44 1.84 9.24 -2.94
N ASP A 45 1.16 8.23 -3.49
CA ASP A 45 0.97 8.09 -4.93
C ASP A 45 0.16 9.29 -5.46
N GLU A 46 0.49 9.81 -6.64
CA GLU A 46 -0.37 10.80 -7.30
C GLU A 46 -1.71 10.13 -7.67
N TRP A 47 -2.79 10.92 -7.63
CA TRP A 47 -4.11 10.38 -7.96
C TRP A 47 -4.23 10.06 -9.44
N ASP A 48 -4.64 8.82 -9.74
CA ASP A 48 -4.99 8.35 -11.08
C ASP A 48 -6.30 7.56 -10.99
N LYS A 49 -7.28 7.89 -11.85
CA LYS A 49 -8.57 7.19 -11.91
C LYS A 49 -8.47 5.70 -12.24
N TYR A 50 -7.34 5.25 -12.79
CA TYR A 50 -7.09 3.85 -13.14
C TYR A 50 -6.32 3.07 -12.06
N GLN A 51 -5.79 3.73 -11.04
CA GLN A 51 -4.95 3.09 -10.02
C GLN A 51 -5.43 3.39 -8.61
N ILE A 52 -5.23 2.42 -7.71
CA ILE A 52 -5.46 2.63 -6.29
C ILE A 52 -4.32 3.48 -5.73
N GLN A 53 -4.67 4.65 -5.21
CA GLN A 53 -3.74 5.54 -4.54
C GLN A 53 -3.32 4.96 -3.18
N MET A 54 -2.02 4.86 -2.94
CA MET A 54 -1.45 4.39 -1.67
C MET A 54 -0.69 5.48 -0.93
N PHE A 55 -0.68 5.37 0.40
CA PHE A 55 0.17 6.15 1.28
C PHE A 55 1.08 5.21 2.08
N VAL A 56 2.39 5.34 1.88
CA VAL A 56 3.38 4.35 2.32
C VAL A 56 4.43 5.00 3.20
N LYS A 57 4.70 4.42 4.38
CA LYS A 57 5.76 4.85 5.28
C LYS A 57 7.11 4.43 4.71
N LEU A 58 8.05 5.37 4.72
CA LEU A 58 9.41 5.18 4.25
C LEU A 58 10.38 5.03 5.41
N LYS A 59 11.49 4.32 5.18
CA LYS A 59 12.61 4.25 6.13
C LYS A 59 13.42 5.55 6.16
N SER A 60 13.54 6.22 5.02
CA SER A 60 14.24 7.50 4.85
C SER A 60 13.64 8.29 3.69
N ALA A 61 14.02 9.57 3.57
CA ALA A 61 13.71 10.41 2.41
C ALA A 61 14.71 10.21 1.25
N GLU A 62 15.73 9.37 1.40
CA GLU A 62 16.72 9.13 0.35
C GLU A 62 16.13 8.21 -0.74
N ASN A 63 16.32 8.59 -2.02
CA ASN A 63 15.81 7.85 -3.19
C ASN A 63 14.32 7.43 -3.05
N TRP A 64 13.53 8.29 -2.41
CA TRP A 64 12.15 7.99 -2.00
C TRP A 64 11.22 7.69 -3.18
N THR A 65 11.50 8.26 -4.36
CA THR A 65 10.76 7.98 -5.60
C THR A 65 11.03 6.57 -6.13
N GLU A 66 12.20 6.00 -5.85
CA GLU A 66 12.63 4.67 -6.31
C GLU A 66 12.28 3.55 -5.31
N PHE A 67 11.72 3.91 -4.15
CA PHE A 67 11.34 2.92 -3.13
C PHE A 67 10.34 1.90 -3.69
N ASN A 68 10.71 0.62 -3.67
CA ASN A 68 9.84 -0.48 -4.09
C ASN A 68 8.94 -0.92 -2.91
N ASP A 69 7.67 -0.53 -2.97
CA ASP A 69 6.67 -0.83 -1.95
C ASP A 69 5.80 -2.06 -2.30
N GLN A 70 6.11 -2.79 -3.38
CA GLN A 70 5.29 -3.90 -3.88
C GLN A 70 5.04 -4.96 -2.79
N HIS A 71 6.07 -5.29 -2.01
CA HIS A 71 5.92 -6.25 -0.92
C HIS A 71 4.92 -5.75 0.14
N LEU A 72 4.97 -4.46 0.51
CA LEU A 72 4.02 -3.86 1.45
C LEU A 72 2.60 -3.90 0.90
N ARG A 73 2.40 -3.59 -0.40
CA ARG A 73 1.08 -3.65 -1.05
C ARG A 73 0.49 -5.07 -1.05
N ILE A 74 1.31 -6.08 -1.32
CA ILE A 74 0.89 -7.50 -1.32
C ILE A 74 0.51 -7.96 0.09
N GLU A 75 1.33 -7.65 1.09
CA GLU A 75 1.05 -8.00 2.49
C GLU A 75 -0.20 -7.26 3.00
N PHE A 76 -0.37 -5.99 2.65
CA PHE A 76 -1.54 -5.21 3.03
C PHE A 76 -2.84 -5.71 2.39
N LEU A 77 -2.79 -6.16 1.13
CA LEU A 77 -3.92 -6.83 0.49
C LEU A 77 -4.35 -8.07 1.28
N LYS A 78 -3.37 -8.85 1.75
CA LYS A 78 -3.61 -10.04 2.59
C LYS A 78 -4.26 -9.67 3.91
N GLU A 79 -3.78 -8.64 4.58
CA GLU A 79 -4.34 -8.16 5.85
C GLU A 79 -5.77 -7.65 5.68
N CYS A 80 -6.03 -6.88 4.62
CA CYS A 80 -7.36 -6.32 4.36
C CYS A 80 -8.41 -7.38 4.02
N ARG A 81 -8.04 -8.42 3.28
CA ARG A 81 -8.98 -9.48 2.86
C ARG A 81 -9.03 -10.65 3.84
N GLY A 82 -7.93 -10.93 4.52
CA GLY A 82 -7.74 -12.16 5.28
C GLY A 82 -7.56 -13.39 4.39
N LEU A 83 -7.21 -14.51 5.04
CA LEU A 83 -7.02 -15.80 4.39
C LEU A 83 -8.27 -16.67 4.55
N SER A 84 -8.59 -17.39 3.48
CA SER A 84 -9.58 -18.47 3.48
C SER A 84 -8.97 -19.78 3.99
N ASN A 85 -9.82 -20.81 4.12
CA ASN A 85 -9.37 -22.18 4.40
C ASN A 85 -8.91 -22.94 3.15
N GLU A 86 -9.12 -22.39 1.95
CA GLU A 86 -8.75 -23.04 0.70
C GLU A 86 -7.28 -22.74 0.33
N LYS A 87 -6.69 -23.62 -0.48
CA LYS A 87 -5.37 -23.38 -1.08
C LYS A 87 -5.52 -22.54 -2.34
N CYS A 88 -4.49 -21.75 -2.64
CA CYS A 88 -4.33 -21.05 -3.91
C CYS A 88 -4.42 -22.04 -5.08
N LYS A 89 -5.23 -21.73 -6.09
CA LYS A 89 -5.39 -22.54 -7.31
C LYS A 89 -4.29 -22.31 -8.34
N TRP A 90 -3.37 -21.37 -8.11
CA TRP A 90 -2.23 -21.18 -8.99
C TRP A 90 -1.34 -22.42 -8.98
N LYS A 91 -0.81 -22.79 -10.15
CA LYS A 91 -0.01 -24.00 -10.32
C LYS A 91 1.17 -24.00 -9.34
N ASP A 92 1.37 -25.12 -8.67
CA ASP A 92 2.46 -25.36 -7.72
C ASP A 92 2.51 -24.38 -6.52
N CYS A 93 1.39 -23.74 -6.18
CA CYS A 93 1.29 -22.86 -5.01
C CYS A 93 0.71 -23.57 -3.78
N SER A 94 1.42 -23.53 -2.66
CA SER A 94 0.98 -24.13 -1.38
C SER A 94 0.34 -23.15 -0.40
N LYS A 95 0.33 -21.84 -0.72
CA LYS A 95 -0.25 -20.80 0.15
C LYS A 95 -1.78 -20.90 0.21
N LYS A 96 -2.37 -20.39 1.30
CA LYS A 96 -3.82 -20.22 1.43
C LYS A 96 -4.32 -19.14 0.45
N ALA A 97 -5.51 -19.32 -0.10
CA ALA A 97 -6.17 -18.30 -0.90
C ALA A 97 -6.72 -17.18 -0.02
N LEU A 98 -6.84 -15.96 -0.56
CA LEU A 98 -7.51 -14.84 0.12
C LEU A 98 -9.01 -15.11 0.22
N ASN A 99 -9.68 -14.51 1.21
CA ASN A 99 -11.14 -14.61 1.30
C ASN A 99 -11.82 -14.08 0.03
N ASN A 100 -12.85 -14.81 -0.42
CA ASN A 100 -13.61 -14.54 -1.64
C ASN A 100 -12.78 -14.55 -2.94
N LEU A 101 -11.59 -15.16 -2.92
CA LEU A 101 -10.75 -15.38 -4.09
C LEU A 101 -10.25 -16.83 -4.09
N VAL A 102 -9.83 -17.30 -5.26
CA VAL A 102 -9.21 -18.63 -5.42
C VAL A 102 -7.67 -18.56 -5.44
N PHE A 103 -7.09 -17.38 -5.21
CA PHE A 103 -5.65 -17.12 -5.28
C PHE A 103 -5.13 -16.53 -3.96
N CYS A 104 -3.86 -16.79 -3.64
CA CYS A 104 -3.16 -16.14 -2.52
C CYS A 104 -2.84 -14.67 -2.85
N GLU A 105 -2.33 -13.94 -1.87
CA GLU A 105 -2.00 -12.52 -1.99
C GLU A 105 -1.06 -12.20 -3.15
N LEU A 106 -0.03 -13.03 -3.35
CA LEU A 106 0.95 -12.83 -4.42
C LEU A 106 0.31 -12.98 -5.80
N HIS A 107 -0.37 -14.10 -6.06
CA HIS A 107 -0.95 -14.37 -7.37
C HIS A 107 -2.16 -13.48 -7.65
N ALA A 108 -2.97 -13.16 -6.64
CA ALA A 108 -4.04 -12.18 -6.79
C ALA A 108 -3.48 -10.82 -7.21
N TYR A 109 -2.38 -10.38 -6.61
CA TYR A 109 -1.79 -9.09 -6.92
C TYR A 109 -1.06 -9.09 -8.28
N ILE A 110 -0.13 -10.01 -8.50
CA ILE A 110 0.74 -9.99 -9.69
C ILE A 110 -0.01 -10.44 -10.94
N GLU A 111 -0.74 -11.55 -10.85
CA GLU A 111 -1.30 -12.22 -12.03
C GLU A 111 -2.71 -11.73 -12.35
N MET A 112 -3.50 -11.41 -11.32
CA MET A 112 -4.92 -11.04 -11.48
C MET A 112 -5.17 -9.54 -11.34
N GLY A 113 -4.16 -8.73 -11.04
CA GLY A 113 -4.30 -7.29 -10.90
C GLY A 113 -5.16 -6.84 -9.71
N VAL A 114 -5.38 -7.70 -8.71
CA VAL A 114 -6.16 -7.35 -7.51
C VAL A 114 -5.38 -6.34 -6.67
N ARG A 115 -6.01 -5.22 -6.30
CA ARG A 115 -5.37 -4.13 -5.54
C ARG A 115 -6.01 -3.84 -4.20
N LYS A 116 -7.28 -4.22 -3.99
CA LYS A 116 -8.06 -4.06 -2.76
C LYS A 116 -9.07 -5.19 -2.70
#